data_AF-A0AAD3WCP2-F1
#
_entry.id   AF-A0AAD3WCP2-F1
#
_cell.length_a   1.000
_cell.length_b   1.000
_cell.length_c   1.000
_cell.angle_alpha   90.00
_cell.angle_beta   90.00
_cell.angle_gamma   90.00
#
_symmetry.space_group_name_H-M   'P 1'
#
loop_
_entity.id
_entity.type
_entity.pdbx_description
1 polymer ?
#
loop_
_entity_poly.entity_id
_entity_poly.type
_entity_poly.pdbx_seq_one_letter_code
_entity_poly.pdbx_strand_id
1 'polypeptide(L)'
;MRRSRLGQSKGLGSKLIFVLVALAFVGSGYLIGRYFLSALLDRPAGGEPVSGGQIQTPSGSTDTTTVQIQTKPVTLYRVQIGAFSTMENAEKAAQAAIAKGVGAAVMSPDPLYKVYCGITGSKEAANKLAQAAQPKLAGSVVAAGDTLYVATTEVPSRSFTITGPKTQVEAIQNAFVKADTAIQSLLAFWDAQYLGTESQVMISNMESELSALKSELEGMTVESGLKAAHSGAVSIISDLALAAQGAKEAAGGDSSKVALGTASFVKSIDTYMQELKKLSP
;
A
#
# COMPACT_ATOMS: atom_id res chain seq x y z
N MET A 1 -47.39 -28.19 -40.85
CA MET A 1 -46.02 -28.75 -40.76
C MET A 1 -45.01 -27.61 -40.80
N ARG A 2 -44.34 -27.30 -39.69
CA ARG A 2 -43.01 -26.65 -39.64
C ARG A 2 -42.50 -26.75 -38.21
N ARG A 3 -41.56 -27.67 -37.96
CA ARG A 3 -40.80 -27.78 -36.71
C ARG A 3 -39.62 -26.81 -36.81
N SER A 4 -39.38 -26.01 -35.77
CA SER A 4 -38.10 -25.32 -35.57
C SER A 4 -37.57 -25.65 -34.19
N ARG A 5 -36.26 -25.93 -34.14
CA ARG A 5 -35.51 -26.68 -33.12
C ARG A 5 -34.98 -25.74 -32.04
N LEU A 6 -35.08 -26.16 -30.77
CA LEU A 6 -34.25 -25.62 -29.68
C LEU A 6 -32.81 -26.10 -29.87
N GLY A 7 -31.87 -25.16 -30.02
CA GLY A 7 -30.44 -25.41 -30.05
C GLY A 7 -29.84 -25.40 -28.63
N GLN A 8 -29.18 -26.50 -28.28
CA GLN A 8 -28.36 -26.67 -27.09
C GLN A 8 -27.16 -25.72 -27.07
N SER A 9 -26.90 -25.10 -25.93
CA SER A 9 -25.57 -24.57 -25.57
C SER A 9 -25.21 -24.96 -24.13
N LYS A 10 -24.96 -26.26 -23.91
CA LYS A 10 -24.25 -26.76 -22.72
C LYS A 10 -22.82 -27.10 -23.13
N GLY A 11 -21.84 -26.30 -22.71
CA GLY A 11 -20.43 -26.64 -22.96
C GLY A 11 -19.37 -25.68 -22.41
N LEU A 12 -19.65 -24.38 -22.28
CA LEU A 12 -18.62 -23.41 -21.86
C LEU A 12 -18.52 -23.18 -20.35
N GLY A 13 -19.60 -23.35 -19.58
CA GLY A 13 -19.61 -23.03 -18.15
C GLY A 13 -18.77 -23.97 -17.27
N SER A 14 -18.62 -25.23 -17.66
CA SER A 14 -17.91 -26.22 -16.83
C SER A 14 -16.39 -26.05 -16.86
N LYS A 15 -15.80 -25.64 -17.99
CA LYS A 15 -14.33 -25.50 -18.10
C LYS A 15 -13.78 -24.30 -17.32
N LEU A 16 -14.57 -23.23 -17.16
CA LEU A 16 -14.16 -22.02 -16.45
C LEU A 16 -14.12 -22.23 -14.92
N ILE A 17 -15.03 -23.06 -14.40
CA ILE A 17 -15.05 -23.44 -12.97
C ILE A 17 -13.81 -24.28 -12.60
N PHE A 18 -13.39 -25.22 -13.46
CA PHE A 18 -12.20 -26.02 -13.19
C PHE A 18 -10.91 -25.19 -13.17
N VAL A 19 -10.80 -24.15 -13.99
CA VAL A 19 -9.62 -23.25 -14.00
C VAL A 19 -9.58 -22.39 -12.74
N LEU A 20 -10.72 -21.85 -12.29
CA LEU A 20 -10.80 -21.08 -11.05
C LEU A 20 -10.48 -21.92 -9.81
N VAL A 21 -10.98 -23.16 -9.76
CA VAL A 21 -10.68 -24.09 -8.66
C VAL A 21 -9.20 -24.50 -8.69
N ALA A 22 -8.63 -24.78 -9.85
CA ALA A 22 -7.20 -25.09 -9.98
C ALA A 22 -6.32 -23.91 -9.52
N LEU A 23 -6.67 -22.67 -9.86
CA LEU A 23 -5.94 -21.47 -9.39
C LEU A 23 -6.04 -21.28 -7.88
N ALA A 24 -7.20 -21.56 -7.28
CA ALA A 24 -7.36 -21.51 -5.82
C ALA A 24 -6.52 -22.58 -5.10
N PHE A 25 -6.41 -23.79 -5.65
CA PHE A 25 -5.57 -24.86 -5.10
C PHE A 25 -4.07 -24.57 -5.27
N VAL A 26 -3.65 -24.00 -6.40
CA VAL A 26 -2.25 -23.62 -6.60
C VAL A 26 -1.86 -22.44 -5.69
N GLY A 27 -2.75 -21.45 -5.50
CA GLY A 27 -2.52 -20.34 -4.58
C GLY A 27 -2.45 -20.74 -3.11
N SER A 28 -3.34 -21.64 -2.67
CA SER A 28 -3.33 -22.15 -1.28
C SER A 28 -2.15 -23.11 -1.03
N GLY A 29 -1.80 -23.96 -2.00
CA GLY A 29 -0.64 -24.84 -1.92
C GLY A 29 0.69 -24.09 -1.82
N TYR A 30 0.83 -22.95 -2.53
CA TYR A 30 2.03 -22.11 -2.46
C TYR A 30 2.20 -21.46 -1.08
N LEU A 31 1.12 -20.99 -0.45
CA LEU A 31 1.17 -20.42 0.90
C LEU A 31 1.50 -21.48 1.95
N ILE A 32 0.85 -22.65 1.92
CA ILE A 32 1.12 -23.73 2.88
C ILE A 32 2.54 -24.28 2.69
N GLY A 33 2.99 -24.46 1.44
CA GLY A 33 4.35 -24.91 1.14
C GLY A 33 5.42 -23.97 1.68
N ARG A 34 5.23 -22.66 1.55
CA ARG A 34 6.19 -21.67 2.07
C ARG A 34 6.28 -21.67 3.59
N TYR A 35 5.17 -21.90 4.30
CA TYR A 35 5.17 -22.00 5.77
C TYR A 35 5.75 -23.33 6.26
N PHE A 36 5.49 -24.44 5.57
CA PHE A 36 5.98 -25.76 5.98
C PHE A 36 7.48 -25.96 5.68
N LEU A 37 7.98 -25.44 4.54
CA LEU A 37 9.41 -25.50 4.23
C LEU A 37 10.26 -24.62 5.16
N SER A 38 9.77 -23.43 5.53
CA SER A 38 10.47 -22.56 6.48
C SER A 38 10.64 -23.23 7.85
N ALA A 39 9.62 -23.97 8.31
CA ALA A 39 9.70 -24.73 9.58
C ALA A 39 10.62 -25.95 9.53
N LEU A 40 10.89 -26.51 8.34
CA LEU A 40 11.76 -27.68 8.17
C LEU A 40 13.24 -27.31 7.98
N LEU A 41 13.51 -26.14 7.40
CA LEU A 41 14.86 -25.61 7.15
C LEU A 41 15.48 -24.94 8.39
N ASP A 42 14.68 -24.59 9.40
CA ASP A 42 15.15 -24.00 10.69
C ASP A 42 15.52 -25.04 11.76
N ARG A 43 15.75 -26.32 11.39
CA ARG A 43 16.31 -27.30 12.34
C ARG A 43 17.84 -27.23 12.32
N PRO A 44 18.50 -26.71 13.38
CA PRO A 44 19.95 -26.84 13.48
C PRO A 44 20.33 -28.31 13.64
N ALA A 45 21.20 -28.77 12.74
CA ALA A 45 21.86 -30.06 12.85
C ALA A 45 22.91 -30.00 13.96
N GLY A 46 22.68 -30.73 15.05
CA GLY A 46 23.66 -30.86 16.12
C GLY A 46 23.07 -31.50 17.37
N GLY A 47 23.07 -32.84 17.42
CA GLY A 47 22.92 -33.57 18.67
C GLY A 47 24.30 -33.82 19.30
N GLU A 48 24.40 -33.66 20.62
CA GLU A 48 25.11 -34.50 21.61
C GLU A 48 25.27 -33.75 22.96
N PRO A 49 25.57 -34.42 24.10
CA PRO A 49 24.63 -35.16 24.94
C PRO A 49 24.38 -34.46 26.29
N VAL A 50 23.37 -34.92 27.02
CA VAL A 50 23.00 -34.47 28.37
C VAL A 50 24.08 -34.78 29.41
N SER A 51 24.44 -33.79 30.24
CA SER A 51 25.08 -34.04 31.54
C SER A 51 24.88 -32.89 32.54
N GLY A 52 24.42 -33.25 33.74
CA GLY A 52 24.77 -32.59 35.01
C GLY A 52 23.99 -31.34 35.40
N GLY A 53 23.22 -31.42 36.49
CA GLY A 53 22.37 -30.35 36.99
C GLY A 53 23.10 -29.08 37.43
N GLN A 54 22.45 -27.94 37.14
CA GLN A 54 22.61 -26.70 37.87
C GLN A 54 21.22 -26.08 38.09
N ILE A 55 21.01 -25.61 39.31
CA ILE A 55 19.78 -24.99 39.82
C ILE A 55 19.45 -23.78 38.94
N GLN A 56 18.30 -23.84 38.25
CA GLN A 56 17.77 -22.70 37.51
C GLN A 56 17.21 -21.68 38.51
N THR A 57 17.97 -20.62 38.78
CA THR A 57 17.38 -19.31 39.03
C THR A 57 16.62 -18.87 37.77
N PRO A 58 15.38 -18.36 37.87
CA PRO A 58 14.64 -17.89 36.71
C PRO A 58 15.29 -16.61 36.18
N SER A 59 16.25 -16.77 35.26
CA SER A 59 16.75 -15.69 34.43
C SER A 59 15.69 -15.46 33.36
N GLY A 60 14.94 -14.37 33.49
CA GLY A 60 14.01 -13.90 32.47
C GLY A 60 14.79 -13.48 31.23
N SER A 61 15.17 -14.45 30.41
CA SER A 61 15.70 -14.20 29.07
C SER A 61 14.52 -13.81 28.19
N THR A 62 14.26 -12.50 28.08
CA THR A 62 13.47 -11.96 26.98
C THR A 62 14.25 -12.25 25.70
N ASP A 63 13.80 -13.22 24.91
CA ASP A 63 14.40 -13.55 23.62
C ASP A 63 14.37 -12.30 22.72
N THR A 64 15.54 -11.68 22.59
CA THR A 64 15.77 -10.58 21.67
C THR A 64 16.10 -11.15 20.30
N THR A 65 15.60 -10.50 19.26
CA THR A 65 15.89 -10.83 17.86
C THR A 65 16.31 -9.57 17.11
N THR A 66 17.14 -9.77 16.10
CA THR A 66 17.54 -8.72 15.17
C THR A 66 17.01 -9.08 13.79
N VAL A 67 16.27 -8.16 13.17
CA VAL A 67 15.78 -8.33 11.80
C VAL A 67 16.23 -7.18 10.93
N GLN A 68 16.58 -7.51 9.70
CA GLN A 68 16.77 -6.54 8.63
C GLN A 68 15.42 -6.34 7.91
N ILE A 69 14.99 -5.08 7.82
CA ILE A 69 13.82 -4.66 7.07
C ILE A 69 14.31 -4.05 5.78
N GLN A 70 13.86 -4.62 4.65
CA GLN A 70 14.14 -4.13 3.31
C GLN A 70 12.82 -3.77 2.63
N THR A 71 12.64 -2.51 2.26
CA THR A 71 11.48 -2.08 1.47
C THR A 71 11.72 -2.26 -0.02
N LYS A 72 10.66 -2.47 -0.78
CA LYS A 72 10.77 -2.60 -2.24
C LYS A 72 10.85 -1.23 -2.92
N PRO A 73 11.67 -1.08 -3.97
CA PRO A 73 11.63 0.12 -4.78
C PRO A 73 10.28 0.21 -5.50
N VAL A 74 9.77 1.43 -5.68
CA VAL A 74 8.49 1.68 -6.36
C VAL A 74 8.63 2.82 -7.34
N THR A 75 8.30 2.59 -8.60
CA THR A 75 8.17 3.66 -9.60
C THR A 75 6.76 4.23 -9.55
N LEU A 76 6.66 5.55 -9.44
CA LEU A 76 5.41 6.29 -9.34
C LEU A 76 5.28 7.26 -10.52
N TYR A 77 4.08 7.36 -11.08
CA TYR A 77 3.70 8.40 -12.02
C TYR A 77 2.70 9.33 -11.36
N ARG A 78 3.10 10.59 -11.17
CA ARG A 78 2.39 11.59 -10.38
C ARG A 78 1.91 12.71 -11.27
N VAL A 79 0.66 13.13 -11.12
CA VAL A 79 0.11 14.24 -11.87
C VAL A 79 0.19 15.50 -11.01
N GLN A 80 1.03 16.46 -11.39
CA GLN A 80 1.31 17.66 -10.60
C GLN A 80 0.39 18.81 -11.02
N ILE A 81 -0.25 19.44 -10.02
CA ILE A 81 -1.01 20.69 -10.17
C ILE A 81 -0.06 21.89 -10.10
N GLY A 82 0.84 21.90 -9.12
CA GLY A 82 1.73 23.04 -8.89
C GLY A 82 2.77 22.77 -7.81
N ALA A 83 3.68 23.73 -7.66
CA ALA A 83 4.70 23.74 -6.62
C ALA A 83 4.68 25.11 -5.93
N PHE A 84 4.70 25.13 -4.60
CA PHE A 84 4.48 26.31 -3.77
C PHE A 84 5.60 26.44 -2.75
N SER A 85 5.95 27.68 -2.42
CA SER A 85 6.96 27.97 -1.39
C SER A 85 6.42 27.81 0.04
N THR A 86 5.10 27.82 0.23
CA THR A 86 4.46 27.68 1.54
C THR A 86 3.42 26.55 1.53
N MET A 87 3.32 25.86 2.67
CA MET A 87 2.35 24.79 2.89
C MET A 87 0.91 25.29 2.74
N GLU A 88 0.60 26.44 3.33
CA GLU A 88 -0.74 27.05 3.28
C GLU A 88 -1.23 27.27 1.84
N ASN A 89 -0.36 27.75 0.95
CA ASN A 89 -0.73 27.97 -0.46
C ASN A 89 -0.92 26.64 -1.20
N ALA A 90 -0.08 25.64 -0.91
CA ALA A 90 -0.24 24.30 -1.47
C ALA A 90 -1.56 23.65 -1.03
N GLU A 91 -1.92 23.79 0.25
CA GLU A 91 -3.17 23.26 0.80
C GLU A 91 -4.39 23.95 0.20
N LYS A 92 -4.36 25.28 0.05
CA LYS A 92 -5.44 26.02 -0.64
C LYS A 92 -5.62 25.51 -2.07
N ALA A 93 -4.54 25.29 -2.81
CA ALA A 93 -4.61 24.74 -4.16
C ALA A 93 -5.16 23.31 -4.18
N ALA A 94 -4.75 22.45 -3.24
CA ALA A 94 -5.27 21.09 -3.10
C ALA A 94 -6.78 21.10 -2.79
N GLN A 95 -7.22 21.92 -1.83
CA GLN A 95 -8.63 22.05 -1.48
C GLN A 95 -9.46 22.61 -2.64
N ALA A 96 -8.93 23.59 -3.38
CA ALA A 96 -9.59 24.11 -4.57
C ALA A 96 -9.76 23.04 -5.65
N ALA A 97 -8.76 22.17 -5.86
CA ALA A 97 -8.89 21.03 -6.76
C ALA A 97 -9.94 20.02 -6.28
N ILE A 98 -9.95 19.69 -4.97
CA ILE A 98 -10.95 18.79 -4.37
C ILE A 98 -12.37 19.36 -4.56
N ALA A 99 -12.57 20.66 -4.37
CA ALA A 99 -13.86 21.32 -4.60
C ALA A 99 -14.33 21.26 -6.07
N LYS A 100 -13.42 21.00 -7.02
CA LYS A 100 -13.71 20.76 -8.43
C LYS A 100 -13.88 19.27 -8.77
N GLY A 101 -13.92 18.40 -7.75
CA GLY A 101 -14.04 16.94 -7.94
C GLY A 101 -12.78 16.32 -8.53
N VAL A 102 -11.61 16.89 -8.21
CA VAL A 102 -10.29 16.34 -8.52
C VAL A 102 -9.57 16.10 -7.20
N GLY A 103 -9.27 14.85 -6.90
CA GLY A 103 -8.52 14.52 -5.69
C GLY A 103 -7.15 15.17 -5.73
N ALA A 104 -6.73 15.80 -4.63
CA ALA A 104 -5.41 16.42 -4.56
C ALA A 104 -4.89 16.43 -3.13
N ALA A 105 -3.58 16.27 -2.97
CA ALA A 105 -2.91 16.47 -1.69
C ALA A 105 -1.53 17.09 -1.89
N VAL A 106 -1.04 17.69 -0.81
CA VAL A 106 0.32 18.24 -0.72
C VAL A 106 1.26 17.11 -0.32
N MET A 107 2.40 17.01 -1.00
CA MET A 107 3.54 16.23 -0.50
C MET A 107 4.55 17.17 0.14
N SER A 108 5.16 16.69 1.23
CA SER A 108 6.17 17.39 2.02
C SER A 108 7.37 17.82 1.16
N PRO A 109 8.03 18.93 1.53
CA PRO A 109 8.86 19.67 0.60
C PRO A 109 10.20 19.00 0.33
N ASP A 110 10.63 19.09 -0.94
CA ASP A 110 12.04 19.03 -1.33
C ASP A 110 12.23 19.74 -2.69
N PRO A 111 12.64 21.03 -2.77
CA PRO A 111 12.64 22.09 -1.73
C PRO A 111 11.30 22.85 -1.62
N LEU A 112 10.30 22.51 -2.44
CA LEU A 112 8.97 23.17 -2.49
C LEU A 112 7.85 22.20 -2.11
N TYR A 113 6.73 22.73 -1.62
CA TYR A 113 5.50 21.97 -1.40
C TYR A 113 4.83 21.69 -2.74
N LYS A 114 4.78 20.43 -3.15
CA LYS A 114 4.21 20.02 -4.43
C LYS A 114 2.80 19.49 -4.22
N VAL A 115 1.87 19.96 -5.05
CA VAL A 115 0.48 19.50 -5.04
C VAL A 115 0.29 18.53 -6.19
N TYR A 116 -0.14 17.32 -5.87
CA TYR A 116 -0.45 16.29 -6.86
C TYR A 116 -1.93 15.96 -6.84
N CYS A 117 -2.50 15.76 -8.03
CA CYS A 117 -3.89 15.32 -8.19
C CYS A 117 -4.06 13.81 -8.37
N GLY A 118 -3.01 13.05 -8.07
CA GLY A 118 -3.04 11.59 -8.04
C GLY A 118 -1.69 10.97 -8.35
N ILE A 119 -1.57 9.70 -7.97
CA ILE A 119 -0.39 8.85 -8.15
C ILE A 119 -0.87 7.52 -8.73
N THR A 120 -0.13 7.01 -9.71
CA THR A 120 -0.45 5.82 -10.48
C THR A 120 0.79 4.95 -10.65
N GLY A 121 0.58 3.65 -10.88
CA GLY A 121 1.63 2.67 -11.18
C GLY A 121 2.11 2.71 -12.62
N SER A 122 1.30 3.27 -13.53
CA SER A 122 1.62 3.35 -14.96
C SER A 122 1.50 4.76 -15.52
N LYS A 123 2.39 5.07 -16.47
CA LYS A 123 2.38 6.36 -17.19
C LYS A 123 1.07 6.60 -17.94
N GLU A 124 0.46 5.54 -18.46
CA GLU A 124 -0.79 5.61 -19.20
C GLU A 124 -1.94 6.05 -18.29
N ALA A 125 -2.07 5.45 -17.10
CA ALA A 125 -3.07 5.84 -16.12
C ALA A 125 -2.86 7.29 -15.66
N ALA A 126 -1.62 7.72 -15.41
CA ALA A 126 -1.31 9.12 -15.09
C ALA A 126 -1.75 10.09 -16.20
N ASN A 127 -1.50 9.75 -17.47
CA ASN A 127 -1.92 10.58 -18.59
C ASN A 127 -3.45 10.67 -18.68
N LYS A 128 -4.16 9.56 -18.46
CA LYS A 128 -5.63 9.56 -18.42
C LYS A 128 -6.18 10.41 -17.28
N LEU A 129 -5.60 10.28 -16.09
CA LEU A 129 -5.91 11.13 -14.95
C LEU A 129 -5.69 12.62 -15.28
N ALA A 130 -4.53 12.97 -15.85
CA ALA A 130 -4.22 14.34 -16.24
C ALA A 130 -5.23 14.89 -17.25
N GLN A 131 -5.58 14.12 -18.28
CA GLN A 131 -6.60 14.50 -19.27
C GLN A 131 -7.98 14.72 -18.65
N ALA A 132 -8.38 13.88 -17.70
CA ALA A 132 -9.67 13.98 -17.01
C ALA A 132 -9.71 15.15 -16.00
N ALA A 133 -8.59 15.47 -15.37
CA ALA A 133 -8.48 16.55 -14.38
C ALA A 133 -8.32 17.93 -15.04
N GLN A 134 -7.62 18.03 -16.18
CA GLN A 134 -7.33 19.29 -16.88
C GLN A 134 -8.55 20.20 -17.07
N PRO A 135 -9.68 19.76 -17.67
CA PRO A 135 -10.82 20.65 -17.91
C PRO A 135 -11.51 21.11 -16.62
N LYS A 136 -11.30 20.42 -15.49
CA LYS A 136 -11.87 20.79 -14.18
C LYS A 136 -11.03 21.86 -13.47
N LEU A 137 -9.73 21.91 -13.75
CA LEU A 137 -8.78 22.76 -13.06
C LEU A 137 -8.38 24.00 -13.86
N ALA A 138 -8.41 23.93 -15.20
CA ALA A 138 -8.00 25.02 -16.08
C ALA A 138 -8.79 26.32 -15.82
N GLY A 139 -8.06 27.44 -15.72
CA GLY A 139 -8.63 28.76 -15.47
C GLY A 139 -9.12 29.00 -14.05
N SER A 140 -8.92 28.05 -13.12
CA SER A 140 -9.33 28.21 -11.72
C SER A 140 -8.24 27.82 -10.72
N VAL A 141 -7.69 26.62 -10.84
CA VAL A 141 -6.61 26.11 -9.97
C VAL A 141 -5.27 26.13 -10.71
N VAL A 142 -5.29 25.85 -12.02
CA VAL A 142 -4.15 26.02 -12.92
C VAL A 142 -4.48 27.11 -13.95
N ALA A 143 -3.48 27.84 -14.45
CA ALA A 143 -3.72 28.85 -15.47
C ALA A 143 -4.34 28.22 -16.73
N ALA A 144 -5.16 28.99 -17.47
CA ALA A 144 -5.92 28.44 -18.61
C ALA A 144 -5.03 27.87 -19.73
N GLY A 145 -3.78 28.31 -19.85
CA GLY A 145 -2.79 27.81 -20.81
C GLY A 145 -1.86 26.72 -20.27
N ASP A 146 -1.94 26.39 -18.98
CA ASP A 146 -1.03 25.43 -18.36
C ASP A 146 -1.57 24.01 -18.46
N THR A 147 -0.70 23.05 -18.72
CA THR A 147 -1.02 21.63 -18.74
C THR A 147 -0.57 20.95 -17.45
N LEU A 148 -1.39 20.06 -16.90
CA LEU A 148 -0.98 19.18 -15.81
C LEU A 148 0.21 18.32 -16.24
N TYR A 149 1.24 18.29 -15.40
CA TYR A 149 2.49 17.60 -15.70
C TYR A 149 2.50 16.20 -15.09
N VAL A 150 2.82 15.18 -15.90
CA VAL A 150 3.05 13.82 -15.43
C VAL A 150 4.54 13.62 -15.12
N ALA A 151 4.87 13.56 -13.84
CA ALA A 151 6.23 13.34 -13.35
C ALA A 151 6.44 11.87 -12.96
N THR A 152 7.59 11.31 -13.35
CA THR A 152 8.04 10.01 -12.83
C THR A 152 8.90 10.21 -11.60
N THR A 153 8.76 9.34 -10.60
CA THR A 153 9.59 9.36 -9.40
C THR A 153 9.79 7.95 -8.89
N GLU A 154 11.02 7.63 -8.53
CA GLU A 154 11.35 6.36 -7.90
C GLU A 154 11.42 6.57 -6.39
N VAL A 155 10.65 5.78 -5.66
CA VAL A 155 10.86 5.57 -4.23
C VAL A 155 11.94 4.50 -4.13
N PRO A 156 13.17 4.85 -3.72
CA PRO A 156 14.25 3.88 -3.67
C PRO A 156 13.98 2.86 -2.56
N SER A 157 14.48 1.65 -2.78
CA SER A 157 14.55 0.62 -1.75
C SER A 157 15.35 1.13 -0.54
N ARG A 158 14.88 0.84 0.67
CA ARG A 158 15.54 1.21 1.93
C ARG A 158 15.79 -0.03 2.78
N SER A 159 16.93 -0.06 3.45
CA SER A 159 17.33 -1.12 4.37
C SER A 159 17.62 -0.52 5.73
N PHE A 160 17.07 -1.10 6.79
CA PHE A 160 17.44 -0.77 8.16
C PHE A 160 17.27 -1.99 9.05
N THR A 161 17.93 -1.99 10.20
CA THR A 161 17.93 -3.10 11.14
C THR A 161 17.29 -2.65 12.45
N ILE A 162 16.45 -3.49 13.03
CA ILE A 162 15.88 -3.27 14.36
C ILE A 162 16.21 -4.48 15.25
N THR A 163 16.42 -4.23 16.54
CA THR A 163 16.70 -5.26 17.53
C THR A 163 15.84 -5.03 18.77
N GLY A 164 15.25 -6.09 19.31
CA GLY A 164 14.40 -6.02 20.50
C GLY A 164 13.62 -7.32 20.71
N PRO A 165 12.60 -7.32 21.58
CA PRO A 165 11.78 -8.51 21.84
C PRO A 165 11.17 -9.07 20.56
N LYS A 166 11.26 -10.39 20.38
CA LYS A 166 10.84 -11.07 19.14
C LYS A 166 9.47 -10.65 18.63
N THR A 167 8.47 -10.64 19.50
CA THR A 167 7.08 -10.28 19.15
C THR A 167 6.95 -8.85 18.62
N GLN A 168 7.67 -7.89 19.20
CA GLN A 168 7.63 -6.49 18.78
C GLN A 168 8.32 -6.31 17.43
N VAL A 169 9.50 -6.93 17.29
CA VAL A 169 10.31 -6.84 16.08
C VAL A 169 9.59 -7.47 14.87
N GLU A 170 8.99 -8.66 15.05
CA GLU A 170 8.23 -9.34 13.99
C GLU A 170 6.97 -8.56 13.60
N ALA A 171 6.26 -7.96 14.55
CA ALA A 171 5.08 -7.13 14.25
C ALA A 171 5.45 -5.88 13.43
N ILE A 172 6.54 -5.18 13.81
CA ILE A 172 7.04 -4.03 13.08
C ILE A 172 7.49 -4.46 11.67
N GLN A 173 8.22 -5.57 11.54
CA GLN A 173 8.63 -6.10 10.23
C GLN A 173 7.42 -6.43 9.35
N ASN A 174 6.42 -7.13 9.89
CA ASN A 174 5.18 -7.44 9.19
C ASN A 174 4.47 -6.18 8.70
N ALA A 175 4.48 -5.10 9.49
CA ALA A 175 3.92 -3.81 9.09
C ALA A 175 4.58 -3.25 7.83
N PHE A 176 5.92 -3.25 7.72
CA PHE A 176 6.59 -2.78 6.50
C PHE A 176 6.31 -3.68 5.30
N VAL A 177 6.27 -5.01 5.48
CA VAL A 177 5.92 -5.95 4.40
C VAL A 177 4.49 -5.72 3.89
N LYS A 178 3.55 -5.48 4.81
CA LYS A 178 2.15 -5.18 4.49
C LYS A 178 2.02 -3.81 3.84
N ALA A 179 2.78 -2.81 4.27
CA ALA A 179 2.81 -1.49 3.64
C ALA A 179 3.26 -1.57 2.17
N ASP A 180 4.35 -2.28 1.87
CA ASP A 180 4.83 -2.48 0.50
C ASP A 180 3.76 -3.13 -0.39
N THR A 181 3.10 -4.17 0.14
CA THR A 181 2.04 -4.89 -0.59
C THR A 181 0.81 -4.00 -0.83
N ALA A 182 0.43 -3.20 0.17
CA ALA A 182 -0.69 -2.28 0.09
C ALA A 182 -0.43 -1.16 -0.92
N ILE A 183 0.78 -0.60 -0.97
CA ILE A 183 1.15 0.42 -1.97
C ILE A 183 0.99 -0.13 -3.38
N GLN A 184 1.55 -1.31 -3.67
CA GLN A 184 1.42 -1.94 -4.99
C GLN A 184 -0.04 -2.21 -5.36
N SER A 185 -0.83 -2.68 -4.39
CA SER A 185 -2.25 -2.96 -4.60
C SER A 185 -3.07 -1.70 -4.85
N LEU A 186 -2.77 -0.61 -4.14
CA LEU A 186 -3.42 0.70 -4.35
C LEU A 186 -3.03 1.29 -5.70
N LEU A 187 -1.76 1.18 -6.12
CA LEU A 187 -1.33 1.59 -7.46
C LEU A 187 -2.10 0.83 -8.55
N ALA A 188 -2.19 -0.49 -8.43
CA ALA A 188 -2.94 -1.32 -9.39
C ALA A 188 -4.44 -0.97 -9.43
N PHE A 189 -5.03 -0.67 -8.26
CA PHE A 189 -6.41 -0.24 -8.17
C PHE A 189 -6.65 1.10 -8.87
N TRP A 190 -5.82 2.11 -8.58
CA TRP A 190 -5.98 3.45 -9.18
C TRP A 190 -5.69 3.44 -10.68
N ASP A 191 -4.72 2.63 -11.12
CA ASP A 191 -4.50 2.38 -12.54
C ASP A 191 -5.76 1.83 -13.21
N ALA A 192 -6.35 0.77 -12.66
CA ALA A 192 -7.57 0.19 -13.20
C ALA A 192 -8.73 1.20 -13.21
N GLN A 193 -8.87 1.98 -12.15
CA GLN A 193 -9.87 3.04 -12.04
C GLN A 193 -9.74 4.10 -13.13
N TYR A 194 -8.53 4.60 -13.41
CA TYR A 194 -8.32 5.65 -14.42
C TYR A 194 -8.29 5.12 -15.85
N LEU A 195 -7.94 3.86 -16.04
CA LEU A 195 -7.99 3.18 -17.33
C LEU A 195 -9.40 2.66 -17.66
N GLY A 196 -10.33 2.66 -16.69
CA GLY A 196 -11.68 2.14 -16.88
C GLY A 196 -11.72 0.62 -17.02
N THR A 197 -10.76 -0.09 -16.42
CA THR A 197 -10.66 -1.55 -16.43
C THR A 197 -11.10 -2.13 -15.09
N GLU A 198 -11.49 -3.41 -15.08
CA GLU A 198 -11.84 -4.10 -13.83
C GLU A 198 -10.61 -4.28 -12.93
N SER A 199 -10.68 -3.79 -11.70
CA SER A 199 -9.65 -4.01 -10.69
C SER A 199 -9.72 -5.45 -10.17
N GLN A 200 -8.58 -6.15 -10.16
CA GLN A 200 -8.46 -7.47 -9.53
C GLN A 200 -8.12 -7.38 -8.04
N VAL A 201 -8.00 -6.16 -7.49
CA VAL A 201 -7.59 -5.93 -6.11
C VAL A 201 -8.79 -6.02 -5.17
N MET A 202 -8.71 -6.91 -4.18
CA MET A 202 -9.72 -7.06 -3.12
C MET A 202 -9.57 -5.95 -2.07
N ILE A 203 -9.91 -4.71 -2.43
CA ILE A 203 -9.71 -3.51 -1.59
C ILE A 203 -10.39 -3.64 -0.22
N SER A 204 -11.56 -4.26 -0.14
CA SER A 204 -12.26 -4.48 1.14
C SER A 204 -11.45 -5.34 2.11
N ASN A 205 -10.81 -6.40 1.61
CA ASN A 205 -9.97 -7.26 2.46
C ASN A 205 -8.71 -6.49 2.90
N MET A 206 -8.08 -5.77 1.98
CA MET A 206 -6.91 -4.96 2.28
C MET A 206 -7.20 -3.89 3.33
N GLU A 207 -8.32 -3.18 3.23
CA GLU A 207 -8.73 -2.19 4.22
C GLU A 207 -8.93 -2.85 5.60
N SER A 208 -9.65 -3.97 5.67
CA SER A 208 -9.84 -4.71 6.92
C SER A 208 -8.52 -5.18 7.53
N GLU A 209 -7.59 -5.69 6.72
CA GLU A 209 -6.28 -6.14 7.17
C GLU A 209 -5.43 -4.97 7.72
N LEU A 210 -5.40 -3.83 7.02
CA LEU A 210 -4.66 -2.64 7.45
C LEU A 210 -5.25 -2.03 8.72
N SER A 211 -6.58 -1.97 8.83
CA SER A 211 -7.28 -1.48 10.02
C SER A 211 -7.02 -2.37 11.26
N ALA A 212 -6.99 -3.69 11.08
CA ALA A 212 -6.63 -4.63 12.13
C ALA A 212 -5.16 -4.48 12.57
N LEU A 213 -4.24 -4.42 11.60
CA LEU A 213 -2.82 -4.25 11.85
C LEU A 213 -2.50 -2.91 12.53
N LYS A 214 -3.20 -1.84 12.13
CA LYS A 214 -3.12 -0.54 12.83
C LYS A 214 -3.44 -0.71 14.31
N SER A 215 -4.58 -1.33 14.62
CA SER A 215 -5.06 -1.51 15.99
C SER A 215 -4.09 -2.35 16.82
N GLU A 216 -3.50 -3.38 16.22
CA GLU A 216 -2.46 -4.22 16.82
C GLU A 216 -1.20 -3.39 17.17
N LEU A 217 -0.71 -2.58 16.23
CA LEU A 217 0.47 -1.74 16.44
C LEU A 217 0.21 -0.65 17.50
N GLU A 218 -0.95 0.02 17.48
CA GLU A 218 -1.30 1.06 18.45
C GLU A 218 -1.45 0.50 19.88
N GLY A 219 -1.89 -0.76 20.01
CA GLY A 219 -1.99 -1.45 21.30
C GLY A 219 -0.65 -1.94 21.86
N MET A 220 0.44 -1.85 21.10
CA MET A 220 1.74 -2.37 21.47
C MET A 220 2.57 -1.35 22.25
N THR A 221 3.04 -1.74 23.44
CA THR A 221 4.09 -1.00 24.17
C THR A 221 5.46 -1.48 23.70
N VAL A 222 6.24 -0.60 23.06
CA VAL A 222 7.56 -0.94 22.53
C VAL A 222 8.72 -0.40 23.36
N GLU A 223 9.84 -1.11 23.35
CA GLU A 223 11.08 -0.66 23.97
C GLU A 223 11.64 0.60 23.30
N SER A 224 12.47 1.36 24.03
CA SER A 224 13.02 2.64 23.56
C SER A 224 13.74 2.54 22.21
N GLY A 225 14.48 1.45 21.99
CA GLY A 225 15.20 1.18 20.74
C GLY A 225 14.30 0.93 19.53
N LEU A 226 13.03 0.59 19.73
CA LEU A 226 12.08 0.31 18.65
C LEU A 226 11.10 1.46 18.38
N LYS A 227 11.07 2.50 19.22
CA LYS A 227 10.07 3.59 19.14
C LYS A 227 10.01 4.28 17.78
N ALA A 228 11.17 4.55 17.16
CA ALA A 228 11.21 5.21 15.86
C ALA A 228 10.57 4.34 14.76
N ALA A 229 10.98 3.07 14.67
CA ALA A 229 10.47 2.13 13.67
C ALA A 229 8.99 1.81 13.89
N HIS A 230 8.58 1.64 15.15
CA HIS A 230 7.18 1.43 15.53
C HIS A 230 6.31 2.64 15.19
N SER A 231 6.72 3.87 15.57
CA SER A 231 5.98 5.08 15.24
C SER A 231 5.85 5.26 13.72
N GLY A 232 6.93 5.03 12.98
CA GLY A 232 6.90 5.08 11.51
C GLY A 232 5.94 4.06 10.92
N ALA A 233 5.97 2.81 11.41
CA ALA A 233 5.04 1.76 11.00
C ALA A 233 3.57 2.13 11.29
N VAL A 234 3.26 2.64 12.49
CA VAL A 234 1.92 3.10 12.86
C VAL A 234 1.43 4.20 11.93
N SER A 235 2.25 5.21 11.65
CA SER A 235 1.89 6.31 10.75
C SER A 235 1.64 5.82 9.33
N ILE A 236 2.53 4.99 8.79
CA ILE A 236 2.39 4.41 7.44
C ILE A 236 1.10 3.59 7.33
N ILE A 237 0.90 2.64 8.24
CA ILE A 237 -0.27 1.74 8.19
C ILE A 237 -1.56 2.52 8.39
N SER A 238 -1.57 3.54 9.25
CA SER A 238 -2.74 4.41 9.45
C SER A 238 -3.15 5.15 8.19
N ASP A 239 -2.21 5.79 7.50
CA ASP A 239 -2.53 6.53 6.27
C ASP A 239 -2.86 5.56 5.11
N LEU A 240 -2.23 4.38 5.04
CA LEU A 240 -2.60 3.35 4.07
C LEU A 240 -4.00 2.77 4.33
N ALA A 241 -4.41 2.59 5.58
CA ALA A 241 -5.78 2.17 5.91
C ALA A 241 -6.80 3.21 5.44
N LEU A 242 -6.53 4.50 5.65
CA LEU A 242 -7.38 5.59 5.14
C LEU A 242 -7.41 5.63 3.60
N ALA A 243 -6.27 5.39 2.95
CA ALA A 243 -6.21 5.30 1.49
C ALA A 243 -7.00 4.09 0.95
N ALA A 244 -6.92 2.94 1.62
CA ALA A 244 -7.67 1.74 1.27
C ALA A 244 -9.18 1.94 1.48
N GLN A 245 -9.60 2.61 2.56
CA GLN A 245 -10.98 3.02 2.78
C GLN A 245 -11.45 3.96 1.67
N GLY A 246 -10.66 4.97 1.31
CA GLY A 246 -10.99 5.89 0.22
C GLY A 246 -11.12 5.18 -1.13
N ALA A 247 -10.24 4.22 -1.42
CA ALA A 247 -10.34 3.35 -2.60
C ALA A 247 -11.62 2.50 -2.58
N LYS A 248 -11.97 1.93 -1.42
CA LYS A 248 -13.21 1.14 -1.22
C LYS A 248 -14.45 1.98 -1.54
N GLU A 249 -14.50 3.21 -1.03
CA GLU A 249 -15.60 4.14 -1.29
C GLU A 249 -15.64 4.58 -2.75
N ALA A 250 -14.48 4.82 -3.37
CA ALA A 250 -14.35 5.17 -4.78
C ALA A 250 -14.84 4.06 -5.72
N ALA A 251 -14.62 2.80 -5.38
CA ALA A 251 -15.08 1.64 -6.16
C ALA A 251 -16.62 1.58 -6.27
N GLY A 252 -17.36 2.25 -5.37
CA GLY A 252 -18.81 2.40 -5.44
C GLY A 252 -19.32 3.35 -6.54
N GLY A 253 -18.42 4.02 -7.27
CA GLY A 253 -18.75 4.87 -8.41
C GLY A 253 -19.08 6.34 -8.08
N ASP A 254 -18.99 6.74 -6.81
CA ASP A 254 -19.19 8.14 -6.41
C ASP A 254 -17.94 8.99 -6.71
N SER A 255 -18.08 9.92 -7.65
CA SER A 255 -16.99 10.81 -8.07
C SER A 255 -16.39 11.66 -6.94
N SER A 256 -17.16 12.01 -5.91
CA SER A 256 -16.65 12.73 -4.73
C SER A 256 -15.74 11.84 -3.89
N LYS A 257 -16.08 10.55 -3.79
CA LYS A 257 -15.29 9.53 -3.10
C LYS A 257 -14.01 9.19 -3.85
N VAL A 258 -14.05 9.19 -5.19
CA VAL A 258 -12.85 9.08 -6.03
C VAL A 258 -11.85 10.20 -5.70
N ALA A 259 -12.31 11.45 -5.62
CA ALA A 259 -11.44 12.58 -5.30
C ALA A 259 -10.81 12.45 -3.91
N LEU A 260 -11.61 12.16 -2.88
CA LEU A 260 -11.11 11.98 -1.52
C LEU A 260 -10.16 10.79 -1.40
N GLY A 261 -10.48 9.64 -2.01
CA GLY A 261 -9.62 8.47 -2.01
C GLY A 261 -8.29 8.71 -2.69
N THR A 262 -8.30 9.43 -3.82
CA THR A 262 -7.06 9.83 -4.52
C THR A 262 -6.19 10.72 -3.62
N ALA A 263 -6.79 11.71 -2.95
CA ALA A 263 -6.07 12.60 -2.02
C ALA A 263 -5.46 11.83 -0.84
N SER A 264 -6.22 10.91 -0.23
CA SER A 264 -5.73 10.04 0.84
C SER A 264 -4.56 9.17 0.38
N PHE A 265 -4.59 8.68 -0.86
CA PHE A 265 -3.49 7.88 -1.40
C PHE A 265 -2.23 8.70 -1.68
N VAL A 266 -2.36 9.93 -2.22
CA VAL A 266 -1.21 10.84 -2.37
C VAL A 266 -0.55 11.10 -1.00
N LYS A 267 -1.37 11.34 0.03
CA LYS A 267 -0.88 11.57 1.40
C LYS A 267 -0.16 10.34 1.97
N SER A 268 -0.72 9.14 1.80
CA SER A 268 -0.10 7.92 2.34
C SER A 268 1.25 7.61 1.71
N ILE A 269 1.42 7.91 0.42
CA ILE A 269 2.72 7.83 -0.25
C ILE A 269 3.73 8.84 0.33
N ASP A 270 3.31 10.08 0.60
CA ASP A 270 4.20 11.05 1.27
C ASP A 270 4.64 10.55 2.63
N THR A 271 3.69 10.14 3.49
CA THR A 271 4.00 9.57 4.81
C THR A 271 4.96 8.40 4.71
N TYR A 272 4.71 7.45 3.79
CA TYR A 272 5.62 6.33 3.54
C TYR A 272 7.04 6.80 3.18
N MET A 273 7.18 7.74 2.24
CA MET A 273 8.50 8.26 1.86
C MET A 273 9.20 8.99 3.00
N GLN A 274 8.49 9.81 3.77
CA GLN A 274 9.06 10.58 4.88
C GLN A 274 9.48 9.68 6.04
N GLU A 275 8.65 8.72 6.44
CA GLU A 275 8.98 7.82 7.54
C GLU A 275 10.16 6.90 7.17
N LEU A 276 10.23 6.39 5.95
CA LEU A 276 11.40 5.61 5.51
C LEU A 276 12.68 6.44 5.48
N LYS A 277 12.61 7.72 5.10
CA LYS A 277 13.77 8.62 5.13
C LYS A 277 14.31 8.81 6.55
N LYS A 278 13.44 8.80 7.58
CA LYS A 278 13.85 8.90 8.99
C LYS A 278 14.53 7.64 9.50
N LEU A 279 14.14 6.47 9.00
CA LEU A 279 14.61 5.16 9.47
C LEU A 279 15.87 4.66 8.77
N SER A 280 16.19 5.21 7.60
CA SER A 280 17.38 4.85 6.81
C SER A 280 18.19 6.10 6.48
N PRO A 281 18.94 6.65 7.46
CA PRO A 281 19.82 7.79 7.26
C PRO A 281 20.95 7.51 6.25
#